data_AF-A0A133UYA1-F1
#
_entry.id   AF-A0A133UYA1-F1
#
_cell.length_a   1.000
_cell.length_b   1.000
_cell.length_c   1.000
_cell.angle_alpha   90.00
_cell.angle_beta   90.00
_cell.angle_gamma   90.00
#
_symmetry.space_group_name_H-M   'P 1'
#
loop_
_entity.id
_entity.type
_entity.pdbx_description
1 polymer ?
#
loop_
_entity_poly.entity_id
_entity_poly.type
_entity_poly.pdbx_seq_one_letter_code
_entity_poly.pdbx_strand_id
1 'polypeptide(L)' 'MYGLEMHYLLARITVVLMIACTGTGLALFLFEIGKWRKPVLIVHVITGILAMILLLLTYLLAPTIGI' A
#
# COMPACT_ATOMS: atom_id res chain seq x y z
N MET A 1 -12.12 7.36 -20.87
CA MET A 1 -10.64 7.20 -20.85
C MET A 1 -10.01 7.57 -19.51
N TYR A 2 -10.35 8.71 -18.89
CA TYR A 2 -9.77 9.14 -17.61
C TYR A 2 -9.97 8.15 -16.43
N GLY A 3 -11.13 7.47 -16.34
CA GLY A 3 -11.40 6.50 -15.28
C GLY A 3 -10.48 5.28 -15.28
N LEU A 4 -10.16 4.75 -16.47
CA LEU A 4 -9.25 3.61 -16.66
C LEU A 4 -7.81 3.97 -16.26
N GLU A 5 -7.32 5.14 -16.71
CA GLU A 5 -5.96 5.60 -16.39
C GLU A 5 -5.78 5.85 -14.88
N MET A 6 -6.77 6.47 -14.25
CA MET A 6 -6.78 6.68 -12.80
C MET A 6 -6.81 5.37 -12.02
N HIS A 7 -7.63 4.40 -12.45
CA HIS A 7 -7.67 3.08 -11.81
C HIS A 7 -6.31 2.39 -11.88
N TYR A 8 -5.65 2.37 -13.05
CA TYR A 8 -4.31 1.79 -13.18
C TYR A 8 -3.25 2.53 -12.37
N LEU A 9 -3.33 3.87 -12.29
CA LEU A 9 -2.42 4.65 -11.45
C LEU A 9 -2.57 4.27 -9.97
N LEU A 10 -3.81 4.25 -9.46
CA LEU A 10 -4.09 3.86 -8.08
C LEU A 10 -3.65 2.41 -7.79
N ALA A 11 -3.93 1.49 -8.71
CA ALA A 11 -3.52 0.09 -8.57
C ALA A 11 -1.98 -0.03 -8.50
N ARG A 12 -1.23 0.69 -9.34
CA ARG A 12 0.24 0.68 -9.32
C ARG A 12 0.78 1.23 -8.00
N ILE A 13 0.27 2.36 -7.52
CA ILE A 13 0.70 2.95 -6.24
C ILE A 13 0.38 1.99 -5.08
N THR A 14 -0.80 1.37 -5.10
CA THR A 14 -1.22 0.37 -4.10
C THR A 14 -0.25 -0.80 -4.05
N VAL A 15 0.15 -1.35 -5.21
CA VAL A 15 1.12 -2.46 -5.28
C VAL A 15 2.47 -2.05 -4.69
N VAL A 16 2.99 -0.86 -5.03
CA VAL A 16 4.26 -0.36 -4.47
C VAL A 16 4.19 -0.24 -2.95
N LEU A 17 3.09 0.32 -2.42
CA LEU A 17 2.89 0.43 -0.98
C LEU A 17 2.75 -0.94 -0.31
N MET A 18 2.08 -1.91 -0.94
CA MET A 18 2.00 -3.28 -0.42
C MET A 18 3.36 -3.95 -0.36
N ILE A 19 4.23 -3.76 -1.36
CA ILE A 19 5.61 -4.28 -1.34
C ILE A 19 6.39 -3.65 -0.19
N ALA A 20 6.31 -2.32 0.00
CA ALA A 20 6.98 -1.63 1.10
C ALA A 20 6.45 -2.06 2.48
N CYS A 21 5.12 -2.23 2.62
CA CYS A 21 4.48 -2.70 3.84
C CYS A 21 4.91 -4.15 4.15
N THR A 22 4.93 -5.02 3.14
CA THR A 22 5.39 -6.41 3.29
C THR A 22 6.87 -6.45 3.70
N GLY A 23 7.72 -5.67 3.04
CA GLY A 23 9.15 -5.61 3.35
C GLY A 23 9.41 -5.10 4.78
N THR A 24 8.71 -4.06 5.22
CA THR A 24 8.82 -3.55 6.59
C THR A 24 8.25 -4.53 7.63
N GLY A 25 7.16 -5.23 7.32
CA GLY A 25 6.60 -6.27 8.18
C GLY A 25 7.53 -7.47 8.34
N LEU A 26 8.10 -7.94 7.24
CA LEU A 26 9.13 -8.99 7.25
C LEU A 26 10.38 -8.53 8.02
N ALA A 27 10.82 -7.28 7.83
CA ALA A 27 11.94 -6.72 8.56
C ALA A 27 11.70 -6.77 10.09
N LEU A 28 10.50 -6.39 10.54
CA LEU A 28 10.09 -6.39 11.94
C LEU A 28 9.96 -7.78 12.55
N PHE A 29 9.62 -8.77 11.72
CA PHE A 29 9.39 -10.14 12.18
C PHE A 29 10.66 -11.00 12.16
N LEU A 30 11.49 -10.87 11.12
CA LEU A 30 12.62 -11.76 10.87
C LEU A 30 13.95 -11.22 11.41
N PHE A 31 14.08 -9.91 11.65
CA PHE A 31 15.36 -9.31 12.04
C PHE A 31 15.27 -8.55 13.37
N GLU A 32 16.35 -8.62 14.14
CA GLU A 32 16.50 -7.81 15.35
C GLU A 32 16.88 -6.37 14.99
N ILE A 33 15.89 -5.53 14.72
CA ILE A 33 16.12 -4.14 14.29
C ILE A 33 16.46 -3.17 15.45
N GLY A 34 16.59 -3.67 16.68
CA GLY A 34 17.03 -2.91 17.86
C GLY A 34 16.34 -1.54 18.02
N LYS A 35 17.13 -0.47 18.05
CA LYS A 35 16.64 0.93 18.18
C LYS A 35 15.72 1.39 17.05
N TRP A 36 15.79 0.74 15.88
CA TRP A 36 14.97 1.09 14.71
C TRP A 36 13.61 0.40 14.71
N ARG A 37 13.33 -0.48 15.66
CA ARG A 37 12.05 -1.21 15.69
C ARG A 37 10.83 -0.27 15.75
N LYS A 38 10.85 0.75 16.61
CA LYS A 38 9.75 1.73 16.72
C LYS A 38 9.52 2.52 15.42
N PRO A 39 10.53 3.19 14.83
CA PRO A 39 10.32 3.93 13.59
C PRO A 39 9.91 3.03 12.42
N VAL A 40 10.48 1.82 12.29
CA VAL A 40 10.06 0.88 11.24
C VAL A 40 8.62 0.42 11.44
N LEU A 41 8.18 0.20 12.68
CA LEU A 41 6.77 -0.11 12.98
C LEU A 41 5.83 1.03 12.59
N ILE A 42 6.21 2.29 12.85
CA ILE A 42 5.41 3.45 12.44
C ILE A 42 5.29 3.50 10.91
N VAL A 43 6.41 3.32 10.19
CA VAL A 43 6.40 3.28 8.72
C VAL A 43 5.54 2.13 8.21
N HIS A 44 5.65 0.94 8.81
CA HIS A 44 4.85 -0.23 8.44
C HIS A 44 3.35 0.05 8.59
N VAL A 45 2.93 0.62 9.72
CA VAL A 45 1.52 0.94 9.98
C VAL A 45 1.00 2.00 9.01
N ILE A 46 1.73 3.09 8.79
CA ILE A 46 1.32 4.17 7.88
C ILE A 46 1.21 3.64 6.44
N THR A 47 2.23 2.91 5.97
CA THR A 47 2.24 2.35 4.62
C THR A 47 1.12 1.32 4.43
N GLY A 48 0.83 0.49 5.44
CA GLY A 48 -0.29 -0.45 5.44
C GLY A 48 -1.66 0.24 5.37
N ILE A 49 -1.90 1.27 6.19
CA ILE A 49 -3.15 2.04 6.15
C ILE A 49 -3.36 2.70 4.79
N LEU A 50 -2.33 3.34 4.25
CA LEU A 50 -2.41 3.98 2.92
C LEU A 50 -2.65 2.95 1.81
N ALA A 51 -1.99 1.79 1.86
CA ALA A 51 -2.24 0.71 0.92
C ALA A 51 -3.70 0.24 0.96
N MET A 52 -4.27 0.07 2.16
CA MET A 52 -5.67 -0.36 2.32
C MET A 52 -6.67 0.69 1.80
N ILE A 53 -6.43 1.97 2.07
CA ILE A 53 -7.28 3.06 1.55
C ILE A 53 -7.25 3.06 0.03
N LEU A 54 -6.05 3.00 -0.58
CA LEU A 54 -5.92 3.01 -2.03
C LEU A 54 -6.46 1.74 -2.69
N LEU A 55 -6.34 0.58 -2.04
CA LEU A 55 -6.97 -0.65 -2.49
C LEU A 55 -8.49 -0.51 -2.53
N LEU A 56 -9.11 0.04 -1.47
CA LEU A 56 -10.54 0.29 -1.42
C LEU A 56 -10.98 1.28 -2.50
N LEU A 57 -10.24 2.38 -2.69
CA LEU A 57 -10.52 3.33 -3.77
C LEU A 57 -10.40 2.68 -5.15
N THR A 58 -9.38 1.86 -5.37
CA THR A 58 -9.19 1.10 -6.62
C THR A 58 -10.39 0.20 -6.88
N TYR A 59 -10.83 -0.56 -5.86
CA TYR A 59 -12.00 -1.44 -5.95
C TYR A 59 -13.30 -0.67 -6.25
N LEU A 60 -13.56 0.42 -5.52
CA LEU A 60 -14.77 1.23 -5.69
C LEU A 60 -14.81 1.97 -7.03
N LEU A 61 -13.65 2.27 -7.61
CA LEU A 61 -13.54 2.88 -8.94
C LEU A 61 -13.57 1.85 -10.08
N ALA A 62 -13.49 0.55 -9.81
CA ALA A 62 -13.56 -0.48 -10.86
C ALA A 62 -14.83 -0.41 -11.74
N PRO A 63 -16.04 -0.13 -11.21
CA PRO A 63 -17.26 -0.03 -12.02
C PRO A 63 -17.26 1.14 -13.01
N THR A 64 -16.45 2.18 -12.79
CA THR A 64 -16.39 3.37 -13.66
C THR A 64 -15.49 3.17 -14.88
N ILE A 65 -14.89 1.99 -15.04
CA ILE A 65 -14.02 1.64 -16.17
C ILE A 65 -14.83 1.21 -17.40
N GLY A 66 -16.05 0.69 -17.20
CA GLY A 66 -16.92 0.18 -18.26
C GLY A 66 -18.05 1.14 -18.70
N ILE A 67 -18.06 2.37 -18.17
CA ILE A 67 -18.99 3.46 -18.49
C ILE A 67 -18.22 4.54 -19.25
#